data_AF-W4FH47-F1
#
_entry.id   AF-W4FH47-F1
#
_cell.length_a   1.000
_cell.length_b   1.000
_cell.length_c   1.000
_cell.angle_alpha   90.00
_cell.angle_beta   90.00
_cell.angle_gamma   90.00
#
_symmetry.space_group_name_H-M   'P 1'
#
loop_
_entity.id
_entity.type
_entity.pdbx_description
1 polymer ?
#
loop_
_entity_poly.entity_id
_entity_poly.type
_entity_poly.pdbx_seq_one_letter_code
_entity_poly.pdbx_strand_id
1 'polypeptide(L)'
;MNSGVSSQNPSGVHHAAASGNHFAAPLTAADYSLESHSPHNERMTAAASYQTISTTAVPPTASAAPPLQVSAFTPMYASNETMPRTGSGFGSLLVAKPSKPVGASSARSWITVPCQNPSAAPCHRSLHVCAIHKDSMYVFGGYDGSNRVNDFFEYNFKRKVWSQVMALGTPPTPRDRHVAAVHKDRFYVFAGFDGSSRVNDFIEFNFVTQQWSPVVVMSGMLPSPRHSHSAVVYDKSFFVFGGYDGSYRNDFYEFQFDNASWSAVASTGRSPRPRYRASLVTHKTTCLVFGGHDGSRHLNDVNVFHFVLKTWTLLVVEGPAPIPRDSHVAVTHGCSMYIFGGSTGSAMNDFHELNLESNVWQPIAFNGPAPGQRFCHVGCVYDDSLIVFGGYDGSNRLNDFKEFRFGEEIELDIPPPCLVNDLRDLVNANVMSDITFIVEGVPIYAHKILCLRCSYFKAMLTSEMLESRAREVVISDVRRSIFLAFLEYLYTDHVNVDVETAMELFVTADRYGVDRLKKICESKMLSSLCIENAASILHAADLHSATILRERCIAFMLNNFDAVTKTNAFEEMGRINVDLVFELLKRR
;
A
#
# COMPACT_ATOMS: atom_id res chain seq x y z
N MET A 1 35.74 66.53 11.33
CA MET A 1 37.20 66.72 11.54
C MET A 1 37.75 65.29 11.62
N ASN A 2 38.36 64.73 10.58
CA ASN A 2 39.57 65.12 9.82
C ASN A 2 40.80 65.09 10.73
N SER A 3 41.93 64.43 10.41
CA SER A 3 42.37 63.68 9.20
C SER A 3 43.09 62.36 9.62
N GLY A 4 43.59 61.42 8.78
CA GLY A 4 44.25 61.47 7.46
C GLY A 4 45.70 61.98 7.57
N VAL A 5 46.76 61.46 6.92
CA VAL A 5 47.05 60.40 5.88
C VAL A 5 48.52 59.93 6.15
N SER A 6 49.07 58.73 5.93
CA SER A 6 49.29 57.82 4.76
C SER A 6 49.51 56.36 5.26
N SER A 7 49.57 55.23 4.53
CA SER A 7 49.79 54.78 3.14
C SER A 7 51.24 54.56 2.64
N GLN A 8 51.65 53.30 2.42
CA GLN A 8 52.54 52.88 1.32
C GLN A 8 52.40 51.37 1.05
N ASN A 9 52.52 50.96 -0.23
CA ASN A 9 52.41 49.58 -0.69
C ASN A 9 53.07 49.45 -2.08
N PRO A 10 53.95 48.46 -2.34
CA PRO A 10 54.42 48.14 -3.69
C PRO A 10 53.97 46.74 -4.19
N SER A 11 53.37 46.73 -5.38
CA SER A 11 53.48 45.71 -6.46
C SER A 11 54.24 44.41 -6.15
N GLY A 12 53.65 43.23 -6.37
CA GLY A 12 53.50 42.61 -7.70
C GLY A 12 54.22 41.24 -7.70
N VAL A 13 53.98 40.25 -8.56
CA VAL A 13 53.42 40.21 -9.92
C VAL A 13 52.61 38.91 -10.13
N HIS A 14 51.61 38.90 -11.02
CA HIS A 14 50.90 37.68 -11.43
C HIS A 14 51.74 36.77 -12.32
N HIS A 15 51.58 35.43 -12.19
CA HIS A 15 51.40 34.56 -13.36
C HIS A 15 50.56 33.33 -12.99
N ALA A 16 49.90 32.74 -13.98
CA ALA A 16 48.88 31.71 -13.78
C ALA A 16 49.36 30.28 -14.06
N ALA A 17 48.78 29.32 -13.35
CA ALA A 17 48.70 27.90 -13.72
C ALA A 17 47.21 27.52 -13.63
N ALA A 18 46.50 27.36 -14.75
CA ALA A 18 46.48 26.20 -15.65
C ALA A 18 45.40 25.18 -15.22
N SER A 19 44.29 25.19 -15.95
CA SER A 19 43.10 24.35 -15.70
C SER A 19 43.34 22.88 -16.10
N GLY A 20 43.31 21.98 -15.13
CA GLY A 20 43.35 20.53 -15.35
C GLY A 20 41.98 19.87 -15.15
N ASN A 21 41.10 19.92 -16.15
CA ASN A 21 39.81 19.22 -16.12
C ASN A 21 39.98 17.70 -16.29
N HIS A 22 40.38 17.00 -15.21
CA HIS A 22 40.21 15.56 -15.12
C HIS A 22 38.80 15.23 -14.63
N PHE A 23 37.89 14.97 -15.58
CA PHE A 23 36.65 14.26 -15.29
C PHE A 23 36.98 12.87 -14.74
N ALA A 24 36.64 12.62 -13.47
CA ALA A 24 36.61 11.27 -12.95
C ALA A 24 35.46 10.50 -13.62
N ALA A 25 35.76 9.34 -14.21
CA ALA A 25 34.74 8.46 -14.76
C ALA A 25 33.87 7.86 -13.63
N PRO A 26 32.58 7.56 -13.87
CA PRO A 26 31.74 6.91 -12.87
C PRO A 26 32.27 5.50 -12.56
N LEU A 27 32.47 5.23 -11.26
CA LEU A 27 32.90 3.92 -10.76
C LEU A 27 31.81 2.86 -11.01
N THR A 28 32.27 1.67 -11.37
CA THR A 28 31.46 0.52 -11.80
C THR A 28 31.12 -0.43 -10.64
N ALA A 29 30.31 -1.45 -10.90
CA ALA A 29 30.02 -2.51 -9.93
C ALA A 29 31.29 -3.28 -9.48
N ALA A 30 32.36 -3.31 -10.27
CA ALA A 30 33.62 -3.95 -9.91
C ALA A 30 34.42 -3.13 -8.87
N ASP A 31 34.30 -1.81 -8.87
CA ASP A 31 35.09 -0.93 -8.00
C ASP A 31 34.70 -1.06 -6.52
N TYR A 32 33.43 -1.37 -6.23
CA TYR A 32 32.96 -1.77 -4.89
C TYR A 32 33.55 -3.10 -4.38
N SER A 33 34.24 -3.86 -5.23
CA SER A 33 35.01 -5.06 -4.89
C SER A 33 36.54 -4.80 -4.89
N LEU A 34 36.98 -3.62 -5.35
CA LEU A 34 38.39 -3.27 -5.57
C LEU A 34 38.93 -2.21 -4.60
N GLU A 35 38.13 -1.69 -3.65
CA GLU A 35 38.62 -0.99 -2.43
C GLU A 35 39.49 -1.89 -1.50
N SER A 36 39.99 -3.03 -1.99
CA SER A 36 40.82 -4.00 -1.25
C SER A 36 42.31 -3.66 -1.24
N HIS A 37 42.79 -2.78 -2.12
CA HIS A 37 44.20 -2.37 -2.20
C HIS A 37 44.39 -0.85 -2.33
N SER A 38 44.94 -0.23 -1.27
CA SER A 38 45.65 1.05 -1.35
C SER A 38 47.02 0.88 -0.65
N PRO A 39 48.15 1.24 -1.29
CA PRO A 39 49.45 0.70 -0.91
C PRO A 39 50.29 1.61 0.00
N HIS A 40 50.00 1.69 1.30
CA HIS A 40 50.92 2.25 2.30
C HIS A 40 50.76 1.60 3.68
N ASN A 41 51.74 0.80 4.10
CA ASN A 41 52.35 0.97 5.42
C ASN A 41 53.78 0.39 5.42
N GLU A 42 54.70 1.04 6.12
CA GLU A 42 56.10 0.61 6.17
C GLU A 42 56.37 -0.44 7.27
N ARG A 43 57.61 -0.94 7.27
CA ARG A 43 58.13 -1.93 8.22
C ARG A 43 57.82 -1.60 9.68
N MET A 44 57.21 -2.55 10.39
CA MET A 44 57.67 -2.90 11.74
C MET A 44 57.83 -4.41 11.88
N THR A 45 58.99 -4.82 12.38
CA THR A 45 59.37 -6.22 12.60
C THR A 45 59.10 -6.62 14.05
N ALA A 46 58.31 -7.68 14.25
CA ALA A 46 58.26 -8.40 15.51
C ALA A 46 58.17 -9.91 15.21
N ALA A 47 59.19 -10.67 15.62
CA ALA A 47 59.22 -12.12 15.45
C ALA A 47 58.72 -12.80 16.74
N ALA A 48 57.74 -13.69 16.60
CA ALA A 48 57.29 -14.58 17.67
C ALA A 48 56.96 -15.96 17.06
N SER A 49 57.89 -16.90 17.20
CA SER A 49 57.75 -18.27 16.70
C SER A 49 56.87 -19.11 17.60
N TYR A 50 55.91 -19.84 17.04
CA TYR A 50 55.34 -21.04 17.66
C TYR A 50 55.32 -22.21 16.68
N GLN A 51 55.44 -23.42 17.23
CA GLN A 51 55.91 -24.60 16.49
C GLN A 51 54.78 -25.37 15.83
N THR A 52 55.03 -25.85 14.61
CA THR A 52 54.24 -26.90 13.98
C THR A 52 54.45 -28.24 14.70
N ILE A 53 53.36 -28.89 15.09
CA ILE A 53 53.35 -30.33 15.39
C ILE A 53 52.57 -31.02 14.27
N SER A 54 53.21 -31.97 13.60
CA SER A 54 52.63 -32.82 12.58
C SER A 54 52.46 -34.23 13.13
N THR A 55 51.28 -34.82 12.98
CA THR A 55 51.05 -36.25 13.15
C THR A 55 50.23 -36.79 11.98
N THR A 56 50.60 -37.97 11.52
CA THR A 56 50.13 -38.57 10.27
C THR A 56 49.01 -39.58 10.49
N ALA A 57 48.08 -39.65 9.55
CA ALA A 57 47.18 -40.79 9.35
C ALA A 57 46.87 -40.95 7.84
N VAL A 58 46.71 -42.19 7.39
CA VAL A 58 46.59 -42.59 5.97
C VAL A 58 45.25 -43.36 5.79
N PRO A 59 44.55 -43.25 4.64
CA PRO A 59 43.13 -43.62 4.54
C PRO A 59 42.88 -45.05 4.00
N PRO A 60 41.63 -45.53 4.05
CA PRO A 60 41.14 -46.63 3.22
C PRO A 60 40.56 -46.12 1.88
N THR A 61 40.54 -46.99 0.86
CA THR A 61 40.06 -46.70 -0.51
C THR A 61 39.01 -47.71 -0.98
N ALA A 62 37.95 -47.23 -1.65
CA ALA A 62 37.05 -47.95 -2.58
C ALA A 62 35.93 -47.00 -3.04
N SER A 63 35.30 -47.11 -4.22
CA SER A 63 35.69 -47.69 -5.52
C SER A 63 34.71 -47.15 -6.58
N ALA A 64 35.16 -46.81 -7.79
CA ALA A 64 34.33 -46.13 -8.80
C ALA A 64 33.71 -47.05 -9.87
N ALA A 65 32.47 -46.75 -10.27
CA ALA A 65 31.75 -47.33 -11.41
C ALA A 65 30.72 -46.28 -11.95
N PRO A 66 30.17 -46.42 -13.18
CA PRO A 66 30.31 -45.37 -14.20
C PRO A 66 29.07 -44.46 -14.42
N PRO A 67 29.22 -43.33 -15.15
CA PRO A 67 28.11 -42.46 -15.52
C PRO A 67 27.25 -43.03 -16.66
N LEU A 68 25.95 -42.77 -16.63
CA LEU A 68 25.02 -43.02 -17.73
C LEU A 68 24.77 -41.73 -18.53
N GLN A 69 24.90 -41.80 -19.85
CA GLN A 69 24.44 -40.76 -20.77
C GLN A 69 22.96 -40.93 -21.06
N VAL A 70 22.20 -39.84 -21.09
CA VAL A 70 20.94 -39.74 -21.87
C VAL A 70 20.96 -38.43 -22.65
N SER A 71 20.41 -38.47 -23.86
CA SER A 71 20.49 -37.42 -24.89
C SER A 71 19.70 -36.15 -24.55
N ALA A 72 20.24 -34.99 -24.95
CA ALA A 72 19.45 -33.78 -25.12
C ALA A 72 18.40 -33.94 -26.24
N PHE A 73 17.23 -33.32 -26.07
CA PHE A 73 16.20 -33.20 -27.11
C PHE A 73 15.89 -31.74 -27.38
N THR A 74 16.24 -31.27 -28.57
CA THR A 74 15.79 -29.99 -29.13
C THR A 74 14.55 -30.19 -30.00
N PRO A 75 13.46 -29.44 -29.79
CA PRO A 75 12.46 -29.20 -30.82
C PRO A 75 12.95 -28.10 -31.78
N MET A 76 12.87 -28.32 -33.08
CA MET A 76 13.06 -27.26 -34.09
C MET A 76 11.78 -26.47 -34.33
N TYR A 77 11.93 -25.30 -34.96
CA TYR A 77 10.83 -24.51 -35.53
C TYR A 77 9.97 -25.34 -36.50
N ALA A 78 8.67 -25.05 -36.52
CA ALA A 78 7.79 -25.27 -37.66
C ALA A 78 7.15 -23.90 -38.05
N SER A 79 6.86 -23.70 -39.33
CA SER A 79 6.62 -22.39 -39.93
C SER A 79 5.22 -22.19 -40.50
N ASN A 80 4.80 -20.92 -40.56
CA ASN A 80 3.86 -20.30 -41.51
C ASN A 80 2.74 -21.15 -42.14
N GLU A 81 1.49 -20.71 -41.97
CA GLU A 81 0.54 -20.62 -43.09
C GLU A 81 -0.37 -19.39 -42.94
N THR A 82 -0.96 -18.91 -44.03
CA THR A 82 -1.60 -17.57 -44.09
C THR A 82 -2.79 -17.50 -45.05
N MET A 83 -3.81 -16.72 -44.66
CA MET A 83 -4.90 -16.19 -45.51
C MET A 83 -5.93 -17.24 -45.99
N PRO A 84 -7.17 -16.86 -46.43
CA PRO A 84 -7.59 -15.55 -46.95
C PRO A 84 -8.81 -14.86 -46.28
N ARG A 85 -9.15 -13.68 -46.82
CA ARG A 85 -10.29 -12.83 -46.42
C ARG A 85 -11.53 -13.02 -47.29
N THR A 86 -12.69 -13.12 -46.65
CA THR A 86 -14.04 -12.73 -47.15
C THR A 86 -14.87 -12.31 -45.92
N GLY A 87 -15.85 -11.40 -45.95
CA GLY A 87 -16.35 -10.55 -47.03
C GLY A 87 -17.72 -9.96 -46.63
N SER A 88 -17.78 -8.65 -46.35
CA SER A 88 -18.98 -7.79 -46.13
C SER A 88 -20.14 -8.30 -45.23
N GLY A 89 -20.42 -7.56 -44.15
CA GLY A 89 -21.70 -7.61 -43.44
C GLY A 89 -21.93 -6.34 -42.62
N PHE A 90 -22.95 -5.54 -42.95
CA PHE A 90 -23.34 -4.37 -42.17
C PHE A 90 -24.18 -4.80 -40.96
N GLY A 91 -23.75 -4.43 -39.76
CA GLY A 91 -24.51 -4.63 -38.53
C GLY A 91 -24.22 -3.50 -37.54
N SER A 92 -25.22 -2.65 -37.29
CA SER A 92 -25.12 -1.63 -36.25
C SER A 92 -25.21 -2.30 -34.89
N LEU A 93 -24.11 -2.32 -34.14
CA LEU A 93 -24.11 -2.74 -32.74
C LEU A 93 -23.81 -1.54 -31.85
N LEU A 94 -24.65 -1.36 -30.83
CA LEU A 94 -24.54 -0.26 -29.88
C LEU A 94 -23.18 -0.29 -29.19
N VAL A 95 -22.49 0.85 -29.16
CA VAL A 95 -21.29 1.03 -28.33
C VAL A 95 -21.73 0.96 -26.87
N ALA A 96 -21.59 -0.22 -26.27
CA ALA A 96 -21.68 -0.38 -24.83
C ALA A 96 -20.64 0.57 -24.21
N LYS A 97 -21.10 1.52 -23.40
CA LYS A 97 -20.19 2.32 -22.57
C LYS A 97 -19.38 1.33 -21.74
N PRO A 98 -18.04 1.46 -21.66
CA PRO A 98 -17.28 0.61 -20.77
C PRO A 98 -17.85 0.75 -19.36
N SER A 99 -18.20 -0.38 -18.74
CA SER A 99 -18.41 -0.42 -17.30
C SER A 99 -17.18 0.19 -16.64
N LYS A 100 -17.39 0.99 -15.58
CA LYS A 100 -16.26 1.37 -14.72
C LYS A 100 -15.59 0.06 -14.29
N PRO A 101 -14.24 -0.02 -14.28
CA PRO A 101 -13.59 -1.19 -13.70
C PRO A 101 -14.10 -1.34 -12.27
N VAL A 102 -14.69 -2.50 -11.99
CA VAL A 102 -14.82 -2.99 -10.61
C VAL A 102 -13.41 -3.00 -10.03
N GLY A 103 -13.29 -2.64 -8.74
CA GLY A 103 -12.04 -2.20 -8.14
C GLY A 103 -10.85 -3.09 -8.51
N ALA A 104 -9.79 -2.50 -9.06
CA ALA A 104 -8.60 -3.24 -9.43
C ALA A 104 -8.02 -3.90 -8.16
N SER A 105 -7.96 -5.24 -8.16
CA SER A 105 -7.38 -6.05 -7.09
C SER A 105 -6.04 -5.46 -6.65
N SER A 106 -5.83 -5.39 -5.32
CA SER A 106 -4.58 -4.86 -4.75
C SER A 106 -3.74 -5.94 -4.05
N ALA A 107 -4.21 -7.18 -4.07
CA ALA A 107 -3.45 -8.37 -3.69
C ALA A 107 -2.16 -8.52 -4.52
N ARG A 108 -1.09 -8.99 -3.87
CA ARG A 108 0.26 -9.19 -4.45
C ARG A 108 0.67 -8.06 -5.43
N SER A 109 0.50 -6.80 -5.02
CA SER A 109 0.74 -5.63 -5.88
C SER A 109 1.79 -4.67 -5.34
N TRP A 110 2.63 -4.14 -6.23
CA TRP A 110 3.56 -3.04 -5.97
C TRP A 110 2.90 -1.70 -6.25
N ILE A 111 2.94 -0.77 -5.29
CA ILE A 111 2.63 0.65 -5.54
C ILE A 111 3.73 1.56 -4.99
N THR A 112 3.69 2.83 -5.38
CA THR A 112 4.50 3.88 -4.74
C THR A 112 3.84 4.30 -3.43
N VAL A 113 4.60 4.31 -2.33
CA VAL A 113 4.07 4.65 -1.00
C VAL A 113 3.47 6.07 -1.05
N PRO A 114 2.19 6.28 -0.70
CA PRO A 114 1.54 7.58 -0.86
C PRO A 114 2.12 8.63 0.10
N CYS A 115 2.86 9.61 -0.41
CA CYS A 115 3.54 10.64 0.39
C CYS A 115 3.03 12.06 0.07
N GLN A 116 2.76 12.86 1.11
CA GLN A 116 2.27 14.24 1.01
C GLN A 116 3.39 15.27 0.78
N ASN A 117 4.62 14.99 1.22
CA ASN A 117 5.77 15.90 1.13
C ASN A 117 7.03 15.20 0.58
N PRO A 118 7.01 14.65 -0.65
CA PRO A 118 8.13 13.87 -1.20
C PRO A 118 9.46 14.64 -1.31
N SER A 119 9.43 15.97 -1.32
CA SER A 119 10.63 16.83 -1.26
C SER A 119 11.34 16.84 0.10
N ALA A 120 10.72 16.31 1.15
CA ALA A 120 11.30 16.14 2.48
C ALA A 120 11.81 14.70 2.73
N ALA A 121 11.76 13.82 1.72
CA ALA A 121 12.33 12.48 1.80
C ALA A 121 13.88 12.53 1.88
N PRO A 122 14.54 11.49 2.42
CA PRO A 122 15.99 11.39 2.39
C PRO A 122 16.55 11.50 0.96
N CYS A 123 17.76 12.06 0.83
CA CYS A 123 18.47 12.06 -0.45
C CYS A 123 18.72 10.63 -0.96
N HIS A 124 18.93 10.49 -2.28
CA HIS A 124 19.25 9.23 -2.93
C HIS A 124 20.45 8.56 -2.26
N ARG A 125 20.31 7.29 -1.85
CA ARG A 125 21.30 6.62 -1.01
C ARG A 125 21.27 5.11 -1.10
N SER A 126 22.42 4.50 -0.85
CA SER A 126 22.60 3.06 -0.67
C SER A 126 23.37 2.76 0.62
N LEU A 127 23.47 1.48 1.00
CA LEU A 127 24.26 1.03 2.17
C LEU A 127 23.85 1.67 3.51
N HIS A 128 22.59 2.09 3.60
CA HIS A 128 21.93 2.65 4.79
C HIS A 128 21.15 1.55 5.52
N VAL A 129 20.47 1.93 6.61
CA VAL A 129 19.62 1.03 7.41
C VAL A 129 18.23 1.63 7.60
N CYS A 130 17.24 0.76 7.83
CA CYS A 130 15.92 1.17 8.31
C CYS A 130 15.39 0.23 9.40
N ALA A 131 14.46 0.72 10.21
CA ALA A 131 13.65 -0.12 11.09
C ALA A 131 12.27 0.52 11.33
N ILE A 132 11.29 -0.30 11.72
CA ILE A 132 9.96 0.16 12.13
C ILE A 132 9.94 0.41 13.64
N HIS A 133 9.29 1.50 14.05
CA HIS A 133 8.83 1.69 15.44
C HIS A 133 7.42 2.31 15.40
N LYS A 134 6.45 1.59 15.98
CA LYS A 134 5.02 1.96 15.97
C LYS A 134 4.54 2.24 14.54
N ASP A 135 3.91 3.39 14.29
CA ASP A 135 3.33 3.77 13.00
C ASP A 135 4.32 4.44 12.03
N SER A 136 5.63 4.25 12.23
CA SER A 136 6.68 4.97 11.51
C SER A 136 7.86 4.07 11.10
N MET A 137 8.40 4.35 9.91
CA MET A 137 9.68 3.82 9.42
C MET A 137 10.78 4.85 9.69
N TYR A 138 11.88 4.40 10.29
CA TYR A 138 13.05 5.23 10.53
C TYR A 138 14.20 4.81 9.60
N VAL A 139 14.89 5.80 9.01
CA VAL A 139 16.03 5.62 8.09
C VAL A 139 17.25 6.34 8.65
N PHE A 140 18.41 5.69 8.68
CA PHE A 140 19.66 6.26 9.20
C PHE A 140 20.87 6.06 8.28
N GLY A 141 21.56 7.15 7.99
CA GLY A 141 22.88 7.15 7.36
C GLY A 141 22.93 6.61 5.93
N GLY A 142 24.08 6.03 5.55
CA GLY A 142 24.36 5.46 4.23
C GLY A 142 25.37 6.27 3.42
N TYR A 143 25.44 5.96 2.13
CA TYR A 143 26.26 6.67 1.14
C TYR A 143 25.37 7.27 0.04
N ASP A 144 25.44 8.59 -0.16
CA ASP A 144 24.64 9.30 -1.17
C ASP A 144 25.24 9.20 -2.59
N GLY A 145 26.53 8.88 -2.68
CA GLY A 145 27.30 8.83 -3.93
C GLY A 145 28.41 9.86 -4.03
N SER A 146 28.46 10.80 -3.08
CA SER A 146 29.58 11.70 -2.81
C SER A 146 30.09 11.48 -1.37
N ASN A 147 29.18 11.52 -0.39
CA ASN A 147 29.47 11.50 1.04
C ASN A 147 28.80 10.32 1.75
N ARG A 148 29.40 9.91 2.89
CA ARG A 148 28.63 9.20 3.92
C ARG A 148 27.77 10.21 4.67
N VAL A 149 26.62 9.78 5.18
CA VAL A 149 25.69 10.61 5.96
C VAL A 149 25.37 9.95 7.31
N ASN A 150 24.91 10.76 8.27
CA ASN A 150 24.36 10.33 9.58
C ASN A 150 23.07 11.11 9.91
N ASP A 151 22.37 11.57 8.87
CA ASP A 151 21.02 12.07 9.01
C ASP A 151 20.06 10.95 9.43
N PHE A 152 19.08 11.31 10.24
CA PHE A 152 18.06 10.42 10.77
C PHE A 152 16.69 10.93 10.34
N PHE A 153 15.92 10.09 9.67
CA PHE A 153 14.62 10.45 9.09
C PHE A 153 13.52 9.52 9.59
N GLU A 154 12.34 10.10 9.77
CA GLU A 154 11.10 9.40 10.02
C GLU A 154 10.20 9.52 8.78
N TYR A 155 9.57 8.43 8.37
CA TYR A 155 8.34 8.43 7.60
C TYR A 155 7.19 7.90 8.46
N ASN A 156 6.17 8.71 8.69
CA ASN A 156 4.99 8.29 9.45
C ASN A 156 3.88 7.79 8.51
N PHE A 157 3.53 6.51 8.59
CA PHE A 157 2.58 5.88 7.65
C PHE A 157 1.15 6.43 7.75
N LYS A 158 0.72 6.84 8.96
CA LYS A 158 -0.62 7.43 9.18
C LYS A 158 -0.74 8.84 8.62
N ARG A 159 0.24 9.70 8.90
CA ARG A 159 0.29 11.10 8.41
C ARG A 159 0.78 11.21 6.96
N LYS A 160 1.44 10.18 6.43
CA LYS A 160 1.97 10.10 5.06
C LYS A 160 3.00 11.19 4.76
N VAL A 161 3.89 11.45 5.72
CA VAL A 161 4.93 12.49 5.62
C VAL A 161 6.31 11.97 6.04
N TRP A 162 7.34 12.47 5.36
CA TRP A 162 8.73 12.42 5.82
C TRP A 162 9.05 13.63 6.72
N SER A 163 9.94 13.43 7.69
CA SER A 163 10.56 14.48 8.49
C SER A 163 11.93 14.05 8.99
N GLN A 164 12.91 14.95 8.99
CA GLN A 164 14.19 14.72 9.66
C GLN A 164 14.00 14.77 11.18
N VAL A 165 14.54 13.78 11.90
CA VAL A 165 14.43 13.65 13.35
C VAL A 165 15.50 14.52 14.01
N MET A 166 15.07 15.64 14.58
CA MET A 166 15.94 16.59 15.29
C MET A 166 16.25 16.08 16.70
N ALA A 167 17.28 15.24 16.80
CA ALA A 167 17.69 14.56 18.03
C ALA A 167 18.67 15.37 18.90
N LEU A 168 18.64 15.12 20.21
CA LEU A 168 19.67 15.55 21.16
C LEU A 168 20.83 14.54 21.24
N GLY A 169 21.94 14.93 21.88
CA GLY A 169 23.11 14.07 22.06
C GLY A 169 23.98 13.95 20.80
N THR A 170 24.84 12.93 20.76
CA THR A 170 25.79 12.72 19.66
C THR A 170 25.36 11.50 18.83
N PRO A 171 24.88 11.68 17.58
CA PRO A 171 24.58 10.56 16.70
C PRO A 171 25.87 9.82 16.29
N PRO A 172 25.76 8.60 15.73
CA PRO A 172 26.90 7.92 15.10
C PRO A 172 27.57 8.81 14.03
N THR A 173 28.87 8.64 13.81
CA THR A 173 29.59 9.32 12.71
C THR A 173 28.98 8.98 11.34
N PRO A 174 29.06 9.88 10.34
CA PRO A 174 28.60 9.62 8.97
C PRO A 174 29.15 8.29 8.44
N ARG A 175 28.27 7.33 8.14
CA ARG A 175 28.70 5.95 7.87
C ARG A 175 27.81 5.19 6.90
N ASP A 176 28.42 4.17 6.30
CA ASP A 176 27.77 3.17 5.46
C ASP A 176 28.07 1.75 5.96
N ARG A 177 27.35 0.74 5.43
CA ARG A 177 27.59 -0.70 5.70
C ARG A 177 27.50 -1.10 7.20
N HIS A 178 26.82 -0.29 8.02
CA HIS A 178 26.39 -0.55 9.40
C HIS A 178 25.10 -1.38 9.45
N VAL A 179 24.68 -1.76 10.65
CA VAL A 179 23.36 -2.36 10.92
C VAL A 179 22.57 -1.52 11.93
N ALA A 180 21.25 -1.66 11.92
CA ALA A 180 20.39 -1.16 12.98
C ALA A 180 19.20 -2.07 13.25
N ALA A 181 18.64 -1.99 14.46
CA ALA A 181 17.40 -2.65 14.85
C ALA A 181 16.68 -1.87 15.96
N VAL A 182 15.39 -2.10 16.14
CA VAL A 182 14.59 -1.53 17.24
C VAL A 182 14.33 -2.61 18.29
N HIS A 183 14.48 -2.26 19.56
CA HIS A 183 14.07 -3.08 20.70
C HIS A 183 13.46 -2.18 21.77
N LYS A 184 12.19 -2.43 22.11
CA LYS A 184 11.36 -1.53 22.94
C LYS A 184 11.37 -0.12 22.32
N ASP A 185 11.43 0.95 23.11
CA ASP A 185 11.49 2.33 22.62
C ASP A 185 12.92 2.84 22.35
N ARG A 186 13.80 2.00 21.78
CA ARG A 186 15.18 2.36 21.42
C ARG A 186 15.57 1.80 20.04
N PHE A 187 16.22 2.63 19.22
CA PHE A 187 16.79 2.31 17.91
C PHE A 187 18.31 2.18 18.05
N TYR A 188 18.82 0.97 17.86
CA TYR A 188 20.22 0.62 18.02
C TYR A 188 20.95 0.69 16.69
N VAL A 189 22.12 1.36 16.64
CA VAL A 189 23.06 1.36 15.52
C VAL A 189 24.36 0.70 15.98
N PHE A 190 24.88 -0.24 15.19
CA PHE A 190 26.16 -0.91 15.48
C PHE A 190 27.12 -0.82 14.31
N ALA A 191 28.38 -0.51 14.62
CA ALA A 191 29.53 -0.68 13.72
C ALA A 191 29.37 0.04 12.35
N GLY A 192 30.03 -0.48 11.30
CA GLY A 192 30.01 0.08 9.94
C GLY A 192 31.37 0.62 9.46
N PHE A 193 31.33 1.49 8.45
CA PHE A 193 32.49 2.19 7.92
C PHE A 193 32.23 3.70 7.84
N ASP A 194 33.06 4.50 8.50
CA ASP A 194 32.88 5.96 8.66
C ASP A 194 33.53 6.80 7.53
N GLY A 195 34.09 6.15 6.52
CA GLY A 195 34.88 6.77 5.45
C GLY A 195 36.39 6.71 5.65
N SER A 196 36.86 6.52 6.88
CA SER A 196 38.29 6.40 7.25
C SER A 196 38.62 5.02 7.83
N SER A 197 37.71 4.47 8.63
CA SER A 197 37.93 3.29 9.46
C SER A 197 36.69 2.39 9.51
N ARG A 198 36.92 1.11 9.80
CA ARG A 198 35.86 0.21 10.28
C ARG A 198 35.69 0.45 11.77
N VAL A 199 34.44 0.53 12.23
CA VAL A 199 34.10 0.84 13.62
C VAL A 199 33.30 -0.32 14.27
N ASN A 200 33.26 -0.36 15.61
CA ASN A 200 32.41 -1.25 16.42
C ASN A 200 31.79 -0.53 17.62
N ASP A 201 31.60 0.78 17.50
CA ASP A 201 30.77 1.54 18.43
C ASP A 201 29.31 1.06 18.37
N PHE A 202 28.66 1.10 19.54
CA PHE A 202 27.28 0.70 19.71
C PHE A 202 26.53 1.86 20.35
N ILE A 203 25.58 2.44 19.61
CA ILE A 203 24.94 3.71 19.95
C ILE A 203 23.43 3.53 19.76
N GLU A 204 22.64 4.05 20.71
CA GLU A 204 21.19 4.01 20.67
C GLU A 204 20.58 5.41 20.59
N PHE A 205 19.48 5.52 19.84
CA PHE A 205 18.52 6.62 19.95
C PHE A 205 17.33 6.17 20.78
N ASN A 206 16.98 6.94 21.81
CA ASN A 206 15.81 6.68 22.64
C ASN A 206 14.60 7.47 22.12
N PHE A 207 13.54 6.77 21.70
CA PHE A 207 12.34 7.39 21.12
C PHE A 207 11.52 8.23 22.12
N VAL A 208 11.71 8.02 23.43
CA VAL A 208 11.00 8.77 24.49
C VAL A 208 11.74 10.06 24.86
N THR A 209 13.06 10.02 24.98
CA THR A 209 13.87 11.22 25.32
C THR A 209 14.39 11.98 24.10
N GLN A 210 14.20 11.43 22.89
CA GLN A 210 14.67 11.95 21.62
C GLN A 210 16.19 12.25 21.61
N GLN A 211 16.97 11.37 22.25
CA GLN A 211 18.41 11.55 22.46
C GLN A 211 19.21 10.34 21.95
N TRP A 212 20.33 10.63 21.30
CA TRP A 212 21.40 9.67 21.00
C TRP A 212 22.38 9.55 22.17
N SER A 213 22.73 8.31 22.52
CA SER A 213 23.74 7.99 23.54
C SER A 213 24.47 6.67 23.22
N PRO A 214 25.77 6.53 23.56
CA PRO A 214 26.44 5.23 23.53
C PRO A 214 25.71 4.21 24.41
N VAL A 215 25.62 2.96 23.93
CA VAL A 215 25.10 1.85 24.73
C VAL A 215 26.11 1.51 25.81
N VAL A 216 25.69 1.55 27.08
CA VAL A 216 26.55 1.19 28.21
C VAL A 216 26.75 -0.32 28.23
N VAL A 217 27.88 -0.80 27.72
CA VAL A 217 28.29 -2.21 27.82
C VAL A 217 28.90 -2.44 29.21
N MET A 218 28.31 -3.36 29.98
CA MET A 218 28.77 -3.69 31.33
C MET A 218 29.88 -4.73 31.36
N SER A 219 29.91 -5.66 30.40
CA SER A 219 30.92 -6.72 30.33
C SER A 219 30.95 -7.42 28.96
N GLY A 220 31.93 -8.32 28.78
CA GLY A 220 32.00 -9.20 27.63
C GLY A 220 32.91 -8.71 26.51
N MET A 221 32.84 -9.37 25.34
CA MET A 221 33.74 -9.13 24.21
C MET A 221 32.94 -8.75 22.97
N LEU A 222 33.10 -7.51 22.51
CA LEU A 222 32.45 -7.01 21.30
C LEU A 222 33.04 -7.67 20.04
N PRO A 223 32.26 -7.76 18.94
CA PRO A 223 32.81 -8.04 17.62
C PRO A 223 33.95 -7.07 17.23
N SER A 224 34.90 -7.55 16.43
CA SER A 224 35.95 -6.69 15.83
C SER A 224 35.36 -5.58 14.94
N PRO A 225 36.02 -4.42 14.80
CA PRO A 225 35.56 -3.31 13.96
C PRO A 225 35.30 -3.72 12.51
N ARG A 226 34.04 -3.62 12.07
CA ARG A 226 33.55 -4.31 10.87
C ARG A 226 32.41 -3.60 10.17
N HIS A 227 32.26 -3.91 8.88
CA HIS A 227 31.15 -3.46 8.06
C HIS A 227 30.51 -4.65 7.31
N SER A 228 29.38 -4.43 6.64
CA SER A 228 28.69 -5.42 5.80
C SER A 228 28.30 -6.72 6.51
N HIS A 229 28.09 -6.65 7.83
CA HIS A 229 27.55 -7.73 8.66
C HIS A 229 26.01 -7.66 8.67
N SER A 230 25.38 -8.68 9.23
CA SER A 230 23.91 -8.77 9.35
C SER A 230 23.52 -8.80 10.83
N ALA A 231 22.39 -8.22 11.22
CA ALA A 231 21.92 -8.26 12.60
C ALA A 231 20.39 -8.35 12.72
N VAL A 232 19.93 -8.95 13.83
CA VAL A 232 18.51 -9.07 14.19
C VAL A 232 18.32 -8.95 15.71
N VAL A 233 17.13 -8.56 16.15
CA VAL A 233 16.69 -8.74 17.54
C VAL A 233 15.83 -10.00 17.64
N TYR A 234 16.07 -10.82 18.66
CA TYR A 234 15.19 -11.91 19.05
C TYR A 234 15.05 -11.94 20.57
N ASP A 235 13.81 -11.96 21.07
CA ASP A 235 13.46 -11.78 22.48
C ASP A 235 14.23 -10.60 23.12
N LYS A 236 15.15 -10.87 24.05
CA LYS A 236 15.94 -9.87 24.79
C LYS A 236 17.39 -9.74 24.30
N SER A 237 17.69 -10.20 23.09
CA SER A 237 19.04 -10.24 22.55
C SER A 237 19.15 -9.62 21.15
N PHE A 238 20.23 -8.87 20.93
CA PHE A 238 20.64 -8.35 19.63
C PHE A 238 21.78 -9.23 19.10
N PHE A 239 21.55 -9.89 17.96
CA PHE A 239 22.47 -10.85 17.36
C PHE A 239 23.17 -10.25 16.14
N VAL A 240 24.48 -10.47 16.03
CA VAL A 240 25.32 -10.01 14.90
C VAL A 240 25.99 -11.21 14.24
N PHE A 241 25.89 -11.32 12.92
CA PHE A 241 26.52 -12.38 12.12
C PHE A 241 27.49 -11.82 11.07
N GLY A 242 28.71 -12.36 11.07
CA GLY A 242 29.67 -12.25 9.96
C GLY A 242 30.10 -10.83 9.59
N GLY A 243 30.19 -10.56 8.29
CA GLY A 243 30.68 -9.31 7.72
C GLY A 243 32.17 -9.32 7.40
N TYR A 244 32.78 -8.15 7.38
CA TYR A 244 34.19 -7.96 7.02
C TYR A 244 34.91 -6.96 7.93
N ASP A 245 36.04 -7.39 8.50
CA ASP A 245 36.89 -6.58 9.39
C ASP A 245 38.34 -6.39 8.84
N GLY A 246 38.59 -6.88 7.63
CA GLY A 246 39.93 -7.19 7.10
C GLY A 246 40.04 -8.65 6.69
N SER A 247 39.14 -9.51 7.19
CA SER A 247 38.81 -10.82 6.64
C SER A 247 37.29 -11.01 6.60
N TYR A 248 36.80 -11.90 5.73
CA TYR A 248 35.40 -12.33 5.75
C TYR A 248 35.13 -13.17 7.01
N ARG A 249 33.97 -12.99 7.64
CA ARG A 249 33.63 -13.62 8.92
C ARG A 249 32.34 -14.42 8.90
N ASN A 250 32.26 -15.44 9.75
CA ASN A 250 31.05 -16.21 10.12
C ASN A 250 30.95 -16.39 11.65
N ASP A 251 31.63 -15.53 12.40
CA ASP A 251 31.40 -15.42 13.83
C ASP A 251 29.97 -14.91 14.09
N PHE A 252 29.41 -15.35 15.21
CA PHE A 252 28.06 -15.02 15.63
C PHE A 252 28.11 -14.53 17.07
N TYR A 253 27.61 -13.33 17.30
CA TYR A 253 27.67 -12.64 18.60
C TYR A 253 26.27 -12.30 19.09
N GLU A 254 26.12 -12.26 20.41
CA GLU A 254 24.91 -11.89 21.13
C GLU A 254 25.23 -10.73 22.08
N PHE A 255 24.44 -9.66 22.02
CA PHE A 255 24.32 -8.67 23.08
C PHE A 255 23.01 -8.89 23.83
N GLN A 256 23.09 -9.14 25.13
CA GLN A 256 21.92 -9.39 25.98
C GLN A 256 21.47 -8.07 26.63
N PHE A 257 20.26 -7.60 26.33
CA PHE A 257 19.78 -6.28 26.78
C PHE A 257 19.59 -6.18 28.30
N ASP A 258 19.27 -7.28 28.99
CA ASP A 258 18.96 -7.29 30.44
C ASP A 258 20.21 -7.12 31.33
N ASN A 259 21.39 -7.54 30.87
CA ASN A 259 22.66 -7.42 31.60
C ASN A 259 23.71 -6.55 30.87
N ALA A 260 23.36 -6.05 29.67
CA ALA A 260 24.19 -5.26 28.77
C ALA A 260 25.59 -5.86 28.53
N SER A 261 25.65 -7.17 28.26
CA SER A 261 26.91 -7.89 27.97
C SER A 261 26.97 -8.43 26.54
N TRP A 262 28.19 -8.45 25.97
CA TRP A 262 28.48 -9.04 24.66
C TRP A 262 29.16 -10.42 24.79
N SER A 263 28.70 -11.42 24.05
CA SER A 263 29.34 -12.74 23.99
C SER A 263 29.37 -13.31 22.57
N ALA A 264 30.38 -14.15 22.28
CA ALA A 264 30.35 -15.01 21.11
C ALA A 264 29.40 -16.19 21.37
N VAL A 265 28.50 -16.47 20.44
CA VAL A 265 27.44 -17.47 20.58
C VAL A 265 28.03 -18.87 20.42
N ALA A 266 28.40 -19.46 21.55
CA ALA A 266 28.75 -20.88 21.64
C ALA A 266 27.60 -21.71 21.05
N SER A 267 27.88 -22.36 19.92
CA SER A 267 26.87 -23.01 19.08
C SER A 267 27.41 -24.27 18.41
N THR A 268 26.50 -25.17 18.06
CA THR A 268 26.80 -26.49 17.46
C THR A 268 26.31 -26.57 16.01
N GLY A 269 26.55 -27.71 15.35
CA GLY A 269 26.05 -27.97 14.00
C GLY A 269 26.91 -27.33 12.91
N ARG A 270 26.29 -27.06 11.76
CA ARG A 270 26.98 -26.57 10.54
C ARG A 270 26.86 -25.06 10.44
N SER A 271 27.80 -24.35 11.09
CA SER A 271 27.91 -22.89 10.94
C SER A 271 28.05 -22.47 9.46
N PRO A 272 27.44 -21.34 9.03
CA PRO A 272 27.51 -20.92 7.64
C PRO A 272 28.95 -20.55 7.24
N ARG A 273 29.25 -20.58 5.92
CA ARG A 273 30.52 -20.02 5.40
C ARG A 273 30.72 -18.54 5.81
N PRO A 274 31.99 -18.10 6.04
CA PRO A 274 32.33 -16.69 6.13
C PRO A 274 31.75 -15.89 4.98
N ARG A 275 31.10 -14.76 5.27
CA ARG A 275 30.44 -13.93 4.26
C ARG A 275 30.19 -12.50 4.73
N TYR A 276 30.11 -11.60 3.76
CA TYR A 276 29.53 -10.27 3.95
C TYR A 276 28.22 -10.10 3.17
N ARG A 277 27.48 -9.02 3.41
CA ARG A 277 26.28 -8.60 2.64
C ARG A 277 25.21 -9.69 2.46
N ALA A 278 25.15 -10.62 3.40
CA ALA A 278 24.06 -11.58 3.53
C ALA A 278 22.88 -10.92 4.25
N SER A 279 21.69 -11.49 4.10
CA SER A 279 20.54 -11.13 4.92
C SER A 279 20.44 -12.06 6.14
N LEU A 280 20.08 -11.50 7.29
CA LEU A 280 19.70 -12.24 8.50
C LEU A 280 18.28 -11.81 8.87
N VAL A 281 17.37 -12.77 9.03
CA VAL A 281 15.94 -12.53 9.35
C VAL A 281 15.45 -13.53 10.39
N THR A 282 14.44 -13.19 11.18
CA THR A 282 13.88 -14.03 12.27
C THR A 282 12.52 -14.59 11.92
N HIS A 283 12.29 -15.89 12.11
CA HIS A 283 10.98 -16.53 11.94
C HIS A 283 10.70 -17.50 13.08
N LYS A 284 9.56 -17.36 13.76
CA LYS A 284 9.14 -18.17 14.92
C LYS A 284 10.29 -18.22 15.96
N THR A 285 10.95 -19.35 16.18
CA THR A 285 12.06 -19.52 17.16
C THR A 285 13.45 -19.64 16.53
N THR A 286 13.60 -19.23 15.27
CA THR A 286 14.86 -19.32 14.50
C THR A 286 15.24 -18.00 13.84
N CYS A 287 16.49 -17.91 13.37
CA CYS A 287 16.88 -16.94 12.35
C CYS A 287 17.53 -17.62 11.14
N LEU A 288 17.36 -17.01 9.98
CA LEU A 288 17.80 -17.50 8.68
C LEU A 288 18.85 -16.55 8.09
N VAL A 289 20.01 -17.11 7.73
CA VAL A 289 21.03 -16.48 6.89
C VAL A 289 20.81 -16.91 5.45
N PHE A 290 20.70 -15.95 4.53
CA PHE A 290 20.64 -16.20 3.10
C PHE A 290 21.58 -15.27 2.31
N GLY A 291 22.19 -15.84 1.26
CA GLY A 291 23.02 -15.10 0.30
C GLY A 291 24.32 -14.57 0.88
N GLY A 292 24.80 -13.47 0.30
CA GLY A 292 26.08 -12.83 0.60
C GLY A 292 27.23 -13.33 -0.27
N HIS A 293 28.43 -12.84 0.00
CA HIS A 293 29.65 -13.18 -0.74
C HIS A 293 30.74 -13.72 0.20
N ASP A 294 31.33 -14.88 -0.10
CA ASP A 294 32.38 -15.52 0.75
C ASP A 294 33.81 -15.05 0.47
N GLY A 295 33.97 -14.07 -0.41
CA GLY A 295 35.26 -13.57 -0.89
C GLY A 295 35.74 -14.27 -2.16
N SER A 296 35.22 -15.47 -2.47
CA SER A 296 35.46 -16.15 -3.75
C SER A 296 34.25 -16.10 -4.68
N ARG A 297 33.02 -16.07 -4.13
CA ARG A 297 31.78 -16.13 -4.89
C ARG A 297 30.56 -15.62 -4.10
N HIS A 298 29.52 -15.24 -4.84
CA HIS A 298 28.17 -15.05 -4.31
C HIS A 298 27.56 -16.39 -3.86
N LEU A 299 26.58 -16.33 -2.96
CA LEU A 299 25.95 -17.50 -2.34
C LEU A 299 24.41 -17.45 -2.45
N ASN A 300 23.75 -18.60 -2.28
CA ASN A 300 22.29 -18.73 -2.08
C ASN A 300 21.93 -19.87 -1.10
N ASP A 301 22.83 -20.24 -0.20
CA ASP A 301 22.57 -21.24 0.84
C ASP A 301 21.74 -20.65 1.99
N VAL A 302 20.60 -21.28 2.30
CA VAL A 302 19.76 -20.93 3.45
C VAL A 302 20.25 -21.68 4.68
N ASN A 303 20.83 -20.97 5.65
CA ASN A 303 21.30 -21.55 6.90
C ASN A 303 20.40 -21.08 8.05
N VAL A 304 19.98 -21.98 8.93
CA VAL A 304 19.02 -21.71 10.01
C VAL A 304 19.68 -21.94 11.36
N PHE A 305 19.65 -20.92 12.21
CA PHE A 305 20.03 -21.01 13.62
C PHE A 305 18.79 -21.16 14.49
N HIS A 306 18.79 -22.18 15.36
CA HIS A 306 17.71 -22.43 16.31
C HIS A 306 18.08 -21.82 17.65
N PHE A 307 17.45 -20.69 18.03
CA PHE A 307 17.86 -19.91 19.22
C PHE A 307 17.85 -20.73 20.52
N VAL A 308 16.85 -21.59 20.70
CA VAL A 308 16.68 -22.44 21.89
C VAL A 308 17.72 -23.56 21.94
N LEU A 309 18.03 -24.18 20.80
CA LEU A 309 18.96 -25.32 20.71
C LEU A 309 20.43 -24.89 20.53
N LYS A 310 20.67 -23.60 20.28
CA LYS A 310 21.96 -22.99 19.91
C LYS A 310 22.71 -23.81 18.84
N THR A 311 22.00 -24.22 17.80
CA THR A 311 22.55 -25.07 16.72
C THR A 311 22.28 -24.49 15.34
N TRP A 312 23.27 -24.58 14.46
CA TRP A 312 23.20 -24.20 13.05
C TRP A 312 22.89 -25.41 12.16
N THR A 313 21.94 -25.23 11.25
CA THR A 313 21.51 -26.22 10.28
C THR A 313 21.54 -25.62 8.87
N LEU A 314 21.84 -26.43 7.85
CA LEU A 314 21.60 -26.04 6.46
C LEU A 314 20.17 -26.46 6.11
N LEU A 315 19.34 -25.53 5.66
CA LEU A 315 18.00 -25.86 5.18
C LEU A 315 18.12 -26.45 3.78
N VAL A 316 17.57 -27.66 3.61
CA VAL A 316 17.36 -28.23 2.27
C VAL A 316 16.11 -27.54 1.71
N VAL A 317 16.24 -26.97 0.52
CA VAL A 317 15.18 -26.22 -0.15
C VAL A 317 15.00 -26.73 -1.58
N GLU A 318 13.77 -26.67 -2.07
CA GLU A 318 13.40 -27.11 -3.42
C GLU A 318 12.85 -25.93 -4.25
N GLY A 319 12.51 -26.19 -5.52
CA GLY A 319 11.96 -25.20 -6.43
C GLY A 319 13.00 -24.23 -7.04
N PRO A 320 12.54 -23.28 -7.89
CA PRO A 320 13.38 -22.23 -8.48
C PRO A 320 13.87 -21.22 -7.45
N ALA A 321 14.97 -21.56 -6.76
CA ALA A 321 15.64 -20.68 -5.82
C ALA A 321 16.30 -19.46 -6.53
N PRO A 322 16.30 -18.27 -5.90
CA PRO A 322 17.03 -17.12 -6.42
C PRO A 322 18.52 -17.43 -6.61
N ILE A 323 19.08 -16.97 -7.74
CA ILE A 323 20.49 -17.18 -8.08
C ILE A 323 21.46 -16.52 -7.07
N PRO A 324 22.68 -17.07 -6.90
CA PRO A 324 23.63 -16.63 -5.87
C PRO A 324 23.96 -15.13 -5.91
N ARG A 325 23.69 -14.41 -4.82
CA ARG A 325 23.70 -12.94 -4.77
C ARG A 325 24.12 -12.35 -3.42
N ASP A 326 24.46 -11.06 -3.42
CA ASP A 326 24.62 -10.22 -2.21
C ASP A 326 23.73 -8.98 -2.24
N SER A 327 23.64 -8.26 -1.12
CA SER A 327 23.02 -6.92 -1.03
C SER A 327 21.56 -6.80 -1.53
N HIS A 328 20.83 -7.91 -1.49
CA HIS A 328 19.37 -7.98 -1.59
C HIS A 328 18.69 -7.55 -0.29
N VAL A 329 17.41 -7.21 -0.35
CA VAL A 329 16.56 -7.17 0.85
C VAL A 329 16.01 -8.57 1.10
N ALA A 330 15.98 -8.97 2.38
CA ALA A 330 15.16 -10.09 2.83
C ALA A 330 14.23 -9.66 3.96
N VAL A 331 13.01 -10.18 3.96
CA VAL A 331 12.07 -10.06 5.07
C VAL A 331 11.33 -11.38 5.31
N THR A 332 10.73 -11.53 6.47
CA THR A 332 9.84 -12.65 6.82
C THR A 332 8.43 -12.13 7.05
N HIS A 333 7.44 -12.74 6.42
CA HIS A 333 6.02 -12.42 6.62
C HIS A 333 5.17 -13.69 6.54
N GLY A 334 4.10 -13.78 7.34
CA GLY A 334 3.34 -15.02 7.51
C GLY A 334 4.26 -16.20 7.86
N CYS A 335 4.20 -17.25 7.03
CA CYS A 335 5.09 -18.42 7.11
C CYS A 335 6.11 -18.46 5.96
N SER A 336 6.46 -17.31 5.38
CA SER A 336 7.35 -17.18 4.22
C SER A 336 8.51 -16.21 4.45
N MET A 337 9.59 -16.42 3.70
CA MET A 337 10.74 -15.51 3.59
C MET A 337 10.84 -14.96 2.17
N TYR A 338 10.93 -13.64 2.03
CA TYR A 338 10.84 -12.91 0.77
C TYR A 338 12.18 -12.25 0.45
N ILE A 339 12.69 -12.44 -0.77
CA ILE A 339 13.95 -11.89 -1.29
C ILE A 339 13.67 -10.96 -2.46
N PHE A 340 14.07 -9.69 -2.36
CA PHE A 340 13.95 -8.71 -3.44
C PHE A 340 15.31 -8.19 -3.92
N GLY A 341 15.52 -8.24 -5.24
CA GLY A 341 16.69 -7.68 -5.92
C GLY A 341 18.03 -8.22 -5.42
N GLY A 342 19.02 -7.33 -5.30
CA GLY A 342 20.40 -7.67 -4.96
C GLY A 342 21.34 -7.62 -6.17
N SER A 343 22.54 -8.16 -6.00
CA SER A 343 23.60 -8.14 -7.00
C SER A 343 24.27 -9.50 -7.17
N THR A 344 24.58 -9.85 -8.42
CA THR A 344 25.48 -10.94 -8.79
C THR A 344 26.70 -10.42 -9.58
N GLY A 345 27.09 -9.17 -9.33
CA GLY A 345 27.93 -8.34 -10.22
C GLY A 345 27.12 -7.41 -11.14
N SER A 346 25.79 -7.49 -11.09
CA SER A 346 24.84 -6.55 -11.71
C SER A 346 23.56 -6.53 -10.90
N ALA A 347 22.89 -5.37 -10.86
CA ALA A 347 21.68 -5.14 -10.05
C ALA A 347 20.48 -5.95 -10.56
N MET A 348 19.56 -6.33 -9.64
CA MET A 348 18.39 -7.15 -9.97
C MET A 348 17.08 -6.57 -9.38
N ASN A 349 15.95 -6.93 -9.98
CA ASN A 349 14.57 -6.62 -9.54
C ASN A 349 13.67 -7.87 -9.46
N ASP A 350 14.24 -9.07 -9.50
CA ASP A 350 13.50 -10.30 -9.30
C ASP A 350 13.06 -10.42 -7.83
N PHE A 351 11.94 -11.10 -7.61
CA PHE A 351 11.28 -11.20 -6.32
C PHE A 351 10.90 -12.66 -6.08
N HIS A 352 11.39 -13.24 -4.98
CA HIS A 352 11.27 -14.67 -4.67
C HIS A 352 10.72 -14.90 -3.27
N GLU A 353 9.89 -15.92 -3.12
CA GLU A 353 9.29 -16.39 -1.88
C GLU A 353 9.81 -17.79 -1.56
N LEU A 354 10.32 -17.99 -0.35
CA LEU A 354 10.56 -19.30 0.26
C LEU A 354 9.46 -19.54 1.28
N ASN A 355 8.57 -20.51 1.03
CA ASN A 355 7.64 -20.97 2.04
C ASN A 355 8.42 -21.78 3.10
N LEU A 356 8.34 -21.40 4.37
CA LEU A 356 9.14 -21.96 5.47
C LEU A 356 8.48 -23.18 6.15
N GLU A 357 7.40 -23.70 5.58
CA GLU A 357 6.72 -24.92 6.03
C GLU A 357 6.89 -26.07 5.00
N SER A 358 6.89 -25.75 3.71
CA SER A 358 7.25 -26.71 2.63
C SER A 358 8.74 -26.67 2.24
N ASN A 359 9.46 -25.59 2.58
CA ASN A 359 10.84 -25.31 2.13
C ASN A 359 11.00 -25.16 0.60
N VAL A 360 9.94 -24.77 -0.09
CA VAL A 360 9.94 -24.55 -1.55
C VAL A 360 10.11 -23.07 -1.88
N TRP A 361 11.06 -22.76 -2.76
CA TRP A 361 11.19 -21.45 -3.41
C TRP A 361 10.26 -21.33 -4.62
N GLN A 362 9.67 -20.14 -4.80
CA GLN A 362 8.94 -19.75 -6.00
C GLN A 362 9.22 -18.29 -6.39
N PRO A 363 9.19 -17.92 -7.69
CA PRO A 363 9.24 -16.53 -8.11
C PRO A 363 7.85 -15.91 -7.88
N ILE A 364 7.80 -14.68 -7.41
CA ILE A 364 6.54 -14.02 -7.06
C ILE A 364 5.95 -13.37 -8.31
N ALA A 365 4.81 -13.86 -8.76
CA ALA A 365 3.95 -13.10 -9.67
C ALA A 365 3.36 -11.90 -8.91
N PHE A 366 3.47 -10.71 -9.49
CA PHE A 366 3.00 -9.46 -8.88
C PHE A 366 2.38 -8.50 -9.89
N ASN A 367 1.50 -7.64 -9.38
CA ASN A 367 0.85 -6.56 -10.13
C ASN A 367 1.52 -5.20 -9.88
N GLY A 368 1.23 -4.20 -10.72
CA GLY A 368 1.58 -2.80 -10.48
C GLY A 368 3.04 -2.39 -10.80
N PRO A 369 3.37 -1.09 -10.67
CA PRO A 369 4.68 -0.54 -11.02
C PRO A 369 5.76 -0.90 -9.98
N ALA A 370 6.33 -2.10 -10.12
CA ALA A 370 7.42 -2.61 -9.32
C ALA A 370 8.68 -1.71 -9.30
N PRO A 371 9.55 -1.82 -8.28
CA PRO A 371 10.80 -1.07 -8.23
C PRO A 371 11.76 -1.54 -9.33
N GLY A 372 12.50 -0.60 -9.94
CA GLY A 372 13.60 -0.92 -10.85
C GLY A 372 14.74 -1.67 -10.16
N GLN A 373 15.63 -2.29 -10.96
CA GLN A 373 16.77 -3.09 -10.50
C GLN A 373 17.61 -2.36 -9.45
N ARG A 374 17.98 -3.06 -8.36
CA ARG A 374 18.70 -2.45 -7.24
C ARG A 374 19.42 -3.44 -6.33
N PHE A 375 20.51 -2.97 -5.75
CA PHE A 375 21.18 -3.59 -4.60
C PHE A 375 21.55 -2.52 -3.57
N CYS A 376 21.94 -2.95 -2.37
CA CYS A 376 22.30 -2.05 -1.27
C CYS A 376 21.16 -1.10 -0.87
N HIS A 377 19.91 -1.53 -1.08
CA HIS A 377 18.68 -0.88 -0.67
C HIS A 377 18.23 -1.40 0.69
N VAL A 378 17.24 -0.75 1.31
CA VAL A 378 16.63 -1.24 2.55
C VAL A 378 15.18 -1.65 2.32
N GLY A 379 14.71 -2.53 3.20
CA GLY A 379 13.30 -2.87 3.27
C GLY A 379 12.92 -3.51 4.59
N CYS A 380 11.65 -3.40 4.94
CA CYS A 380 11.08 -3.84 6.21
C CYS A 380 9.59 -4.15 6.03
N VAL A 381 8.99 -4.86 6.98
CA VAL A 381 7.55 -5.18 6.95
C VAL A 381 6.78 -4.21 7.83
N TYR A 382 5.72 -3.65 7.28
CA TYR A 382 4.73 -2.82 7.98
C TYR A 382 3.35 -3.07 7.37
N ASP A 383 2.33 -3.33 8.19
CA ASP A 383 0.91 -3.41 7.82
C ASP A 383 0.64 -4.25 6.54
N ASP A 384 0.85 -5.57 6.64
CA ASP A 384 0.77 -6.58 5.56
C ASP A 384 1.61 -6.25 4.30
N SER A 385 2.61 -5.37 4.42
CA SER A 385 3.37 -4.87 3.26
C SER A 385 4.88 -4.91 3.45
N LEU A 386 5.61 -5.33 2.42
CA LEU A 386 7.05 -5.08 2.28
C LEU A 386 7.25 -3.64 1.80
N ILE A 387 7.84 -2.81 2.64
CA ILE A 387 8.27 -1.45 2.31
C ILE A 387 9.72 -1.50 1.81
N VAL A 388 10.02 -0.85 0.68
CA VAL A 388 11.34 -0.74 0.06
C VAL A 388 11.70 0.74 -0.14
N PHE A 389 12.94 1.10 0.20
CA PHE A 389 13.48 2.45 -0.01
C PHE A 389 14.89 2.42 -0.59
N GLY A 390 15.13 3.28 -1.59
CA GLY A 390 16.44 3.62 -2.10
C GLY A 390 17.23 2.45 -2.73
N GLY A 391 18.56 2.53 -2.63
CA GLY A 391 19.50 1.57 -3.22
C GLY A 391 20.42 2.15 -4.29
N TYR A 392 21.00 1.27 -5.10
CA TYR A 392 21.82 1.60 -6.27
C TYR A 392 21.44 0.69 -7.45
N ASP A 393 21.17 1.25 -8.63
CA ASP A 393 20.67 0.52 -9.82
C ASP A 393 21.78 -0.05 -10.74
N GLY A 394 23.05 0.25 -10.42
CA GLY A 394 24.21 -0.02 -11.27
C GLY A 394 24.81 1.23 -11.93
N SER A 395 24.08 2.35 -11.93
CA SER A 395 24.48 3.68 -12.40
C SER A 395 24.23 4.75 -11.32
N ASN A 396 23.00 4.83 -10.79
CA ASN A 396 22.48 5.88 -9.92
C ASN A 396 22.14 5.35 -8.53
N ARG A 397 22.23 6.21 -7.51
CA ARG A 397 21.60 5.96 -6.20
C ARG A 397 20.13 6.34 -6.29
N LEU A 398 19.29 5.68 -5.50
CA LEU A 398 17.84 5.80 -5.56
C LEU A 398 17.27 6.38 -4.26
N ASN A 399 16.10 7.02 -4.33
CA ASN A 399 15.22 7.34 -3.19
C ASN A 399 13.73 7.12 -3.52
N ASP A 400 13.41 6.28 -4.52
CA ASP A 400 12.02 5.87 -4.72
C ASP A 400 11.56 5.00 -3.55
N PHE A 401 10.26 5.13 -3.22
CA PHE A 401 9.66 4.59 -2.01
C PHE A 401 8.45 3.75 -2.39
N LYS A 402 8.50 2.46 -2.11
CA LYS A 402 7.64 1.43 -2.69
C LYS A 402 7.07 0.51 -1.61
N GLU A 403 5.81 0.14 -1.74
CA GLU A 403 5.19 -0.94 -0.95
C GLU A 403 4.81 -2.09 -1.88
N PHE A 404 5.03 -3.33 -1.43
CA PHE A 404 4.42 -4.54 -1.97
C PHE A 404 3.48 -5.12 -0.92
N ARG A 405 2.20 -5.32 -1.28
CA ARG A 405 1.21 -5.91 -0.37
C ARG A 405 1.26 -7.43 -0.47
N PHE A 406 1.45 -8.11 0.66
CA PHE A 406 1.56 -9.57 0.69
C PHE A 406 0.22 -10.26 0.44
N GLY A 407 -0.88 -9.67 0.93
CA GLY A 407 -2.20 -10.27 0.98
C GLY A 407 -2.62 -11.05 -0.26
N GLU A 408 -3.11 -12.26 -0.01
CA GLU A 408 -3.90 -13.05 -0.95
C GLU A 408 -5.38 -12.72 -0.72
N GLU A 409 -6.13 -12.49 -1.78
CA GLU A 409 -7.55 -12.14 -1.68
C GLU A 409 -8.39 -13.38 -1.32
N ILE A 410 -8.83 -13.44 -0.06
CA ILE A 410 -9.99 -14.25 0.31
C ILE A 410 -11.24 -13.50 -0.18
N GLU A 411 -11.55 -13.61 -1.46
CA GLU A 411 -12.84 -13.18 -2.01
C GLU A 411 -13.96 -14.03 -1.40
N LEU A 412 -14.54 -13.55 -0.30
CA LEU A 412 -15.82 -14.03 0.19
C LEU A 412 -16.90 -13.45 -0.73
N ASP A 413 -17.62 -14.33 -1.44
CA ASP A 413 -18.84 -13.97 -2.18
C ASP A 413 -19.92 -13.57 -1.16
N ILE A 414 -20.04 -12.25 -0.94
CA ILE A 414 -21.04 -11.66 -0.05
C ILE A 414 -22.32 -11.43 -0.89
N PRO A 415 -23.43 -12.14 -0.61
CA PRO A 415 -24.65 -11.99 -1.39
C PRO A 415 -25.20 -10.54 -1.36
N PRO A 416 -25.85 -10.09 -2.44
CA PRO A 416 -26.43 -8.74 -2.48
C PRO A 416 -27.52 -8.56 -1.40
N PRO A 417 -27.67 -7.35 -0.82
CA PRO A 417 -28.58 -7.11 0.30
C PRO A 417 -30.05 -7.34 -0.08
N CYS A 418 -30.68 -8.32 0.55
CA CYS A 418 -32.07 -8.73 0.31
C CYS A 418 -33.13 -7.80 0.94
N LEU A 419 -32.79 -7.05 1.99
CA LEU A 419 -33.72 -6.28 2.85
C LEU A 419 -34.79 -5.45 2.10
N VAL A 420 -34.47 -4.84 0.96
CA VAL A 420 -35.44 -4.02 0.19
C VAL A 420 -36.51 -4.89 -0.48
N ASN A 421 -36.18 -6.14 -0.83
CA ASN A 421 -37.12 -7.13 -1.34
C ASN A 421 -37.89 -7.79 -0.19
N ASP A 422 -37.21 -8.16 0.91
CA ASP A 422 -37.84 -8.71 2.12
C ASP A 422 -38.93 -7.76 2.65
N LEU A 423 -38.68 -6.44 2.59
CA LEU A 423 -39.67 -5.42 2.92
C LEU A 423 -40.75 -5.26 1.84
N ARG A 424 -40.43 -5.39 0.55
CA ARG A 424 -41.43 -5.35 -0.53
C ARG A 424 -42.48 -6.47 -0.39
N ASP A 425 -42.03 -7.66 -0.01
CA ASP A 425 -42.90 -8.83 0.15
C ASP A 425 -43.88 -8.71 1.35
N LEU A 426 -43.64 -7.74 2.26
CA LEU A 426 -44.56 -7.39 3.34
C LEU A 426 -45.64 -6.35 2.96
N VAL A 427 -45.57 -5.75 1.76
CA VAL A 427 -46.55 -4.75 1.32
C VAL A 427 -47.89 -5.44 1.06
N ASN A 428 -48.95 -4.99 1.75
CA ASN A 428 -50.27 -5.63 1.73
C ASN A 428 -50.28 -7.09 2.26
N ALA A 429 -49.24 -7.53 2.99
CA ALA A 429 -49.22 -8.82 3.66
C ALA A 429 -49.93 -8.76 5.02
N ASN A 430 -50.79 -9.73 5.30
CA ASN A 430 -51.46 -9.91 6.61
C ASN A 430 -50.54 -10.56 7.68
N VAL A 431 -49.27 -10.80 7.35
CA VAL A 431 -48.29 -11.41 8.26
C VAL A 431 -47.74 -10.30 9.17
N MET A 432 -48.10 -10.35 10.46
CA MET A 432 -47.73 -9.35 11.48
C MET A 432 -48.28 -7.92 11.28
N SER A 433 -49.19 -7.70 10.34
CA SER A 433 -49.84 -6.40 10.15
C SER A 433 -50.68 -5.99 11.37
N ASP A 434 -50.40 -4.82 11.93
CA ASP A 434 -51.06 -4.25 13.11
C ASP A 434 -51.99 -3.05 12.78
N ILE A 435 -52.12 -2.73 11.49
CA ILE A 435 -53.10 -1.79 10.93
C ILE A 435 -53.63 -2.27 9.58
N THR A 436 -54.92 -2.04 9.33
CA THR A 436 -55.58 -2.26 8.03
C THR A 436 -56.12 -0.94 7.51
N PHE A 437 -55.84 -0.61 6.26
CA PHE A 437 -56.45 0.51 5.55
C PHE A 437 -57.62 0.01 4.69
N ILE A 438 -58.79 0.64 4.80
CA ILE A 438 -59.95 0.32 3.97
C ILE A 438 -59.98 1.32 2.81
N VAL A 439 -59.63 0.88 1.61
CA VAL A 439 -59.51 1.74 0.41
C VAL A 439 -60.45 1.22 -0.66
N GLU A 440 -61.32 2.10 -1.19
CA GLU A 440 -62.39 1.72 -2.14
C GLU A 440 -63.28 0.56 -1.62
N GLY A 441 -63.45 0.48 -0.29
CA GLY A 441 -64.22 -0.56 0.40
C GLY A 441 -63.48 -1.90 0.61
N VAL A 442 -62.21 -2.00 0.20
CA VAL A 442 -61.44 -3.26 0.24
C VAL A 442 -60.21 -3.10 1.15
N PRO A 443 -59.89 -4.05 2.04
CA PRO A 443 -58.76 -3.95 2.95
C PRO A 443 -57.40 -3.93 2.23
N ILE A 444 -56.44 -3.26 2.87
CA ILE A 444 -55.00 -3.30 2.62
C ILE A 444 -54.30 -3.49 3.96
N TYR A 445 -53.48 -4.52 4.09
CA TYR A 445 -52.75 -4.82 5.34
C TYR A 445 -51.44 -4.02 5.43
N ALA A 446 -51.11 -3.52 6.62
CA ALA A 446 -49.91 -2.73 6.82
C ALA A 446 -49.34 -2.79 8.25
N HIS A 447 -48.12 -2.27 8.40
CA HIS A 447 -47.33 -2.24 9.63
C HIS A 447 -47.14 -0.79 10.10
N LYS A 448 -47.66 -0.44 11.29
CA LYS A 448 -47.64 0.92 11.85
C LYS A 448 -46.23 1.49 11.86
N ILE A 449 -45.22 0.68 12.21
CA ILE A 449 -43.80 1.08 12.26
C ILE A 449 -43.26 1.61 10.93
N LEU A 450 -43.72 1.08 9.79
CA LEU A 450 -43.35 1.58 8.45
C LEU A 450 -44.23 2.76 8.03
N CYS A 451 -45.50 2.77 8.45
CA CYS A 451 -46.40 3.93 8.29
C CYS A 451 -45.89 5.19 9.01
N LEU A 452 -45.10 5.07 10.09
CA LEU A 452 -44.48 6.22 10.78
C LEU A 452 -43.50 7.04 9.90
N ARG A 453 -43.13 6.55 8.71
CA ARG A 453 -42.37 7.31 7.70
C ARG A 453 -43.22 8.37 6.97
N CYS A 454 -44.55 8.27 7.05
CA CYS A 454 -45.49 9.30 6.60
C CYS A 454 -45.83 10.23 7.78
N SER A 455 -45.72 11.54 7.58
CA SER A 455 -45.95 12.51 8.67
C SER A 455 -47.41 12.55 9.13
N TYR A 456 -48.36 12.43 8.20
CA TYR A 456 -49.79 12.31 8.49
C TYR A 456 -50.11 11.06 9.33
N PHE A 457 -49.68 9.87 8.90
CA PHE A 457 -49.90 8.64 9.66
C PHE A 457 -49.16 8.63 11.00
N LYS A 458 -47.96 9.23 11.08
CA LYS A 458 -47.27 9.42 12.36
C LYS A 458 -48.11 10.25 13.32
N ALA A 459 -48.60 11.41 12.90
CA ALA A 459 -49.44 12.28 13.74
C ALA A 459 -50.74 11.57 14.19
N MET A 460 -51.41 10.86 13.27
CA MET A 460 -52.60 10.05 13.57
C MET A 460 -52.30 8.96 14.62
N LEU A 461 -51.27 8.15 14.39
CA LEU A 461 -50.95 6.96 15.18
C LEU A 461 -50.27 7.26 16.53
N THR A 462 -49.66 8.44 16.71
CA THR A 462 -49.09 8.88 18.00
C THR A 462 -49.97 9.88 18.76
N SER A 463 -51.22 10.09 18.33
CA SER A 463 -52.21 10.91 19.05
C SER A 463 -52.87 10.16 20.20
N GLU A 464 -53.46 10.88 21.17
CA GLU A 464 -54.28 10.27 22.23
C GLU A 464 -55.77 10.07 21.83
N MET A 465 -56.11 10.33 20.57
CA MET A 465 -57.48 10.22 20.03
C MET A 465 -57.89 8.76 19.78
N LEU A 466 -59.14 8.53 19.38
CA LEU A 466 -59.66 7.18 19.14
C LEU A 466 -58.98 6.49 17.94
N GLU A 467 -58.56 7.29 16.97
CA GLU A 467 -57.95 6.91 15.71
C GLU A 467 -56.58 6.24 15.89
N SER A 468 -55.79 6.60 16.92
CA SER A 468 -54.52 5.91 17.20
C SER A 468 -54.72 4.48 17.73
N ARG A 469 -55.83 4.27 18.43
CA ARG A 469 -56.27 2.97 18.98
C ARG A 469 -57.01 2.11 17.95
N ALA A 470 -57.41 2.69 16.81
CA ALA A 470 -58.03 1.96 15.73
C ALA A 470 -57.08 0.90 15.13
N ARG A 471 -57.69 -0.18 14.65
CA ARG A 471 -57.05 -1.21 13.80
C ARG A 471 -57.40 -1.04 12.33
N GLU A 472 -58.50 -0.37 12.03
CA GLU A 472 -59.00 -0.11 10.69
C GLU A 472 -59.09 1.41 10.46
N VAL A 473 -58.57 1.89 9.33
CA VAL A 473 -58.57 3.31 8.94
C VAL A 473 -59.12 3.42 7.52
N VAL A 474 -60.20 4.18 7.34
CA VAL A 474 -60.83 4.35 6.02
C VAL A 474 -60.11 5.45 5.23
N ILE A 475 -59.71 5.14 4.01
CA ILE A 475 -59.08 6.06 3.06
C ILE A 475 -60.05 6.24 1.89
N SER A 476 -60.65 7.43 1.80
CA SER A 476 -61.71 7.76 0.83
C SER A 476 -61.23 8.69 -0.29
N ASP A 477 -59.98 9.12 -0.25
CA ASP A 477 -59.44 10.25 -1.01
C ASP A 477 -58.33 9.87 -2.02
N VAL A 478 -57.96 8.58 -2.07
CA VAL A 478 -56.89 8.00 -2.90
C VAL A 478 -57.37 6.66 -3.50
N ARG A 479 -57.10 6.40 -4.79
CA ARG A 479 -57.42 5.12 -5.44
C ARG A 479 -56.57 3.98 -4.88
N ARG A 480 -57.09 2.74 -4.84
CA ARG A 480 -56.38 1.58 -4.26
C ARG A 480 -54.99 1.35 -4.88
N SER A 481 -54.84 1.53 -6.19
CA SER A 481 -53.56 1.38 -6.90
C SER A 481 -52.51 2.39 -6.43
N ILE A 482 -52.89 3.67 -6.33
CA ILE A 482 -52.00 4.75 -5.87
C ILE A 482 -51.64 4.54 -4.41
N PHE A 483 -52.58 4.11 -3.57
CA PHE A 483 -52.31 3.81 -2.16
C PHE A 483 -51.35 2.63 -1.98
N LEU A 484 -51.44 1.59 -2.82
CA LEU A 484 -50.48 0.49 -2.81
C LEU A 484 -49.07 0.93 -3.24
N ALA A 485 -48.95 1.78 -4.28
CA ALA A 485 -47.66 2.35 -4.69
C ALA A 485 -47.06 3.28 -3.61
N PHE A 486 -47.91 4.06 -2.93
CA PHE A 486 -47.53 4.88 -1.77
C PHE A 486 -47.03 4.00 -0.61
N LEU A 487 -47.72 2.89 -0.32
CA LEU A 487 -47.33 1.95 0.72
C LEU A 487 -46.02 1.23 0.37
N GLU A 488 -45.82 0.78 -0.88
CA GLU A 488 -44.55 0.19 -1.31
C GLU A 488 -43.38 1.17 -1.11
N TYR A 489 -43.58 2.45 -1.43
CA TYR A 489 -42.56 3.47 -1.17
C TYR A 489 -42.25 3.61 0.33
N LEU A 490 -43.25 3.60 1.21
CA LEU A 490 -43.03 3.64 2.67
C LEU A 490 -42.26 2.40 3.17
N TYR A 491 -42.28 1.28 2.47
CA TYR A 491 -41.54 0.07 2.84
C TYR A 491 -40.14 0.06 2.23
N THR A 492 -40.02 0.41 0.95
CA THR A 492 -38.82 0.17 0.13
C THR A 492 -37.98 1.42 -0.17
N ASP A 493 -38.53 2.63 0.03
CA ASP A 493 -37.99 3.92 -0.45
C ASP A 493 -37.85 4.03 -1.99
N HIS A 494 -38.40 3.09 -2.74
CA HIS A 494 -38.34 3.04 -4.21
C HIS A 494 -39.70 3.32 -4.84
N VAL A 495 -39.69 3.80 -6.09
CA VAL A 495 -40.88 4.02 -6.91
C VAL A 495 -40.56 3.60 -8.34
N ASN A 496 -41.33 2.66 -8.91
CA ASN A 496 -41.23 2.28 -10.32
C ASN A 496 -42.61 2.29 -10.98
N VAL A 497 -43.10 3.50 -11.27
CA VAL A 497 -44.42 3.72 -11.88
C VAL A 497 -44.32 4.54 -13.17
N ASP A 498 -45.40 4.57 -13.94
CA ASP A 498 -45.55 5.41 -15.13
C ASP A 498 -45.79 6.89 -14.78
N VAL A 499 -45.99 7.74 -15.80
CA VAL A 499 -46.14 9.19 -15.61
C VAL A 499 -47.49 9.53 -15.00
N GLU A 500 -48.57 8.85 -15.40
CA GLU A 500 -49.92 9.07 -14.90
C GLU A 500 -50.02 8.74 -13.40
N THR A 501 -49.55 7.55 -13.02
CA THR A 501 -49.43 7.13 -11.62
C THR A 501 -48.52 8.08 -10.84
N ALA A 502 -47.42 8.57 -11.43
CA ALA A 502 -46.53 9.53 -10.76
C ALA A 502 -47.19 10.88 -10.47
N MET A 503 -48.16 11.33 -11.29
CA MET A 503 -48.91 12.56 -11.03
C MET A 503 -49.86 12.40 -9.84
N GLU A 504 -50.64 11.32 -9.78
CA GLU A 504 -51.50 11.05 -8.61
C GLU A 504 -50.69 10.73 -7.34
N LEU A 505 -49.55 10.06 -7.48
CA LEU A 505 -48.65 9.77 -6.37
C LEU A 505 -47.94 11.04 -5.86
N PHE A 506 -47.68 12.04 -6.72
CA PHE A 506 -47.23 13.37 -6.32
C PHE A 506 -48.28 14.11 -5.48
N VAL A 507 -49.55 14.14 -5.92
CA VAL A 507 -50.68 14.70 -5.17
C VAL A 507 -50.86 13.99 -3.82
N THR A 508 -50.74 12.66 -3.81
CA THR A 508 -50.82 11.83 -2.60
C THR A 508 -49.65 12.10 -1.65
N ALA A 509 -48.42 12.19 -2.16
CA ALA A 509 -47.23 12.48 -1.37
C ALA A 509 -47.26 13.86 -0.71
N ASP A 510 -47.86 14.86 -1.37
CA ASP A 510 -48.10 16.17 -0.79
C ASP A 510 -49.13 16.10 0.34
N ARG A 511 -50.32 15.53 0.06
CA ARG A 511 -51.42 15.41 1.04
C ARG A 511 -51.04 14.63 2.30
N TYR A 512 -50.27 13.55 2.15
CA TYR A 512 -49.81 12.71 3.26
C TYR A 512 -48.44 13.14 3.83
N GLY A 513 -47.88 14.26 3.35
CA GLY A 513 -46.67 14.90 3.86
C GLY A 513 -45.42 14.00 3.81
N VAL A 514 -45.01 13.64 2.59
CA VAL A 514 -43.87 12.77 2.29
C VAL A 514 -42.96 13.42 1.23
N ASP A 515 -42.20 14.45 1.63
CA ASP A 515 -41.43 15.33 0.74
C ASP A 515 -40.49 14.58 -0.23
N ARG A 516 -39.83 13.52 0.24
CA ARG A 516 -38.91 12.73 -0.59
C ARG A 516 -39.63 12.03 -1.74
N LEU A 517 -40.83 11.51 -1.50
CA LEU A 517 -41.67 10.93 -2.56
C LEU A 517 -42.15 12.02 -3.53
N LYS A 518 -42.62 13.16 -3.00
CA LYS A 518 -43.01 14.33 -3.81
C LYS A 518 -41.88 14.76 -4.76
N LYS A 519 -40.63 14.82 -4.28
CA LYS A 519 -39.45 15.15 -5.11
C LYS A 519 -39.05 14.06 -6.10
N ILE A 520 -39.23 12.78 -5.79
CA ILE A 520 -39.05 11.68 -6.76
C ILE A 520 -40.05 11.82 -7.90
N CYS A 521 -41.33 12.11 -7.60
CA CYS A 521 -42.36 12.31 -8.60
C CYS A 521 -42.15 13.60 -9.43
N GLU A 522 -41.76 14.73 -8.81
CA GLU A 522 -41.35 15.95 -9.55
C GLU A 522 -40.24 15.65 -10.57
N SER A 523 -39.23 14.87 -10.17
CA SER A 523 -38.13 14.50 -11.07
C SER A 523 -38.57 13.58 -12.20
N LYS A 524 -39.51 12.65 -11.94
CA LYS A 524 -40.13 11.80 -12.97
C LYS A 524 -40.92 12.66 -13.97
N MET A 525 -41.80 13.54 -13.49
CA MET A 525 -42.62 14.44 -14.31
C MET A 525 -41.76 15.35 -15.20
N LEU A 526 -40.65 15.90 -14.67
CA LEU A 526 -39.67 16.67 -15.45
C LEU A 526 -39.02 15.83 -16.57
N SER A 527 -38.73 14.55 -16.32
CA SER A 527 -38.10 13.66 -17.31
C SER A 527 -39.03 13.24 -18.45
N SER A 528 -40.35 13.39 -18.27
CA SER A 528 -41.41 13.01 -19.21
C SER A 528 -42.12 14.19 -19.86
N LEU A 529 -41.63 15.43 -19.67
CA LEU A 529 -42.30 16.64 -20.12
C LEU A 529 -42.36 16.72 -21.65
N CYS A 530 -43.57 16.76 -22.20
CA CYS A 530 -43.86 16.81 -23.63
C CYS A 530 -44.96 17.83 -23.95
N ILE A 531 -45.24 18.04 -25.24
CA ILE A 531 -46.25 19.03 -25.69
C ILE A 531 -47.64 18.73 -25.12
N GLU A 532 -48.02 17.45 -25.04
CA GLU A 532 -49.36 16.99 -24.65
C GLU A 532 -49.61 17.09 -23.13
N ASN A 533 -48.59 16.87 -22.29
CA ASN A 533 -48.75 16.82 -20.84
C ASN A 533 -48.31 18.10 -20.09
N ALA A 534 -47.59 19.02 -20.74
CA ALA A 534 -47.00 20.17 -20.07
C ALA A 534 -48.01 21.07 -19.32
N ALA A 535 -49.22 21.25 -19.85
CA ALA A 535 -50.27 22.03 -19.19
C ALA A 535 -50.81 21.35 -17.92
N SER A 536 -51.11 20.05 -17.97
CA SER A 536 -51.56 19.27 -16.80
C SER A 536 -50.48 19.21 -15.71
N ILE A 537 -49.22 19.01 -16.11
CA ILE A 537 -48.07 19.01 -15.19
C ILE A 537 -47.88 20.40 -14.56
N LEU A 538 -48.02 21.50 -15.33
CA LEU A 538 -47.95 22.86 -14.79
C LEU A 538 -49.08 23.14 -13.80
N HIS A 539 -50.31 22.72 -14.10
CA HIS A 539 -51.45 22.90 -13.20
C HIS A 539 -51.27 22.16 -11.86
N ALA A 540 -50.83 20.90 -11.89
CA ALA A 540 -50.49 20.16 -10.69
C ALA A 540 -49.33 20.80 -9.90
N ALA A 541 -48.31 21.31 -10.61
CA ALA A 541 -47.16 21.96 -9.99
C ALA A 541 -47.50 23.30 -9.31
N ASP A 542 -48.47 24.05 -9.86
CA ASP A 542 -49.04 25.24 -9.26
C ASP A 542 -49.83 24.90 -7.98
N LEU A 543 -50.85 24.03 -8.11
CA LEU A 543 -51.75 23.65 -7.03
C LEU A 543 -51.02 23.10 -5.80
N HIS A 544 -49.96 22.31 -6.02
CA HIS A 544 -49.15 21.69 -4.96
C HIS A 544 -47.83 22.43 -4.69
N SER A 545 -47.71 23.71 -5.08
CA SER A 545 -46.57 24.60 -4.77
C SER A 545 -45.18 24.05 -5.14
N ALA A 546 -45.08 23.23 -6.19
CA ALA A 546 -43.82 22.66 -6.68
C ALA A 546 -43.07 23.67 -7.58
N THR A 547 -42.53 24.72 -6.98
CA THR A 547 -41.89 25.87 -7.64
C THR A 547 -40.89 25.52 -8.76
N ILE A 548 -40.02 24.55 -8.53
CA ILE A 548 -38.99 24.12 -9.52
C ILE A 548 -39.64 23.44 -10.74
N LEU A 549 -40.64 22.59 -10.50
CA LEU A 549 -41.40 21.92 -11.56
C LEU A 549 -42.21 22.95 -12.36
N ARG A 550 -42.90 23.88 -11.68
CA ARG A 550 -43.68 24.97 -12.27
C ARG A 550 -42.84 25.81 -13.23
N GLU A 551 -41.75 26.41 -12.77
CA GLU A 551 -40.92 27.30 -13.61
C GLU A 551 -40.29 26.57 -14.81
N ARG A 552 -39.96 25.28 -14.66
CA ARG A 552 -39.51 24.44 -15.78
C ARG A 552 -40.61 24.16 -16.80
N CYS A 553 -41.84 23.93 -16.36
CA CYS A 553 -42.99 23.75 -17.26
C CYS A 553 -43.34 25.07 -17.97
N ILE A 554 -43.34 26.21 -17.28
CA ILE A 554 -43.51 27.54 -17.90
C ILE A 554 -42.47 27.75 -19.02
N ALA A 555 -41.17 27.53 -18.73
CA ALA A 555 -40.11 27.68 -19.72
C ALA A 555 -40.26 26.73 -20.92
N PHE A 556 -40.68 25.48 -20.69
CA PHE A 556 -40.95 24.53 -21.78
C PHE A 556 -42.16 24.96 -22.63
N MET A 557 -43.24 25.43 -21.99
CA MET A 557 -44.46 25.85 -22.67
C MET A 557 -44.25 27.12 -23.49
N LEU A 558 -43.48 28.11 -22.99
CA LEU A 558 -43.12 29.30 -23.77
C LEU A 558 -42.29 28.95 -25.02
N ASN A 559 -41.34 28.02 -24.91
CA ASN A 559 -40.54 27.54 -26.05
C ASN A 559 -41.35 26.72 -27.08
N ASN A 560 -42.54 26.22 -26.72
CA ASN A 560 -43.39 25.37 -27.57
C ASN A 560 -44.82 25.94 -27.72
N PHE A 561 -44.99 27.25 -27.52
CA PHE A 561 -46.29 27.88 -27.21
C PHE A 561 -47.38 27.56 -28.23
N ASP A 562 -47.10 27.74 -29.51
CA ASP A 562 -48.08 27.56 -30.60
C ASP A 562 -48.40 26.09 -30.89
N ALA A 563 -47.77 25.13 -30.19
CA ALA A 563 -48.14 23.72 -30.20
C ALA A 563 -48.91 23.34 -28.92
N VAL A 564 -48.39 23.71 -27.74
CA VAL A 564 -49.04 23.40 -26.45
C VAL A 564 -50.43 24.03 -26.35
N THR A 565 -50.62 25.26 -26.85
CA THR A 565 -51.92 25.95 -26.82
C THR A 565 -53.02 25.31 -27.67
N LYS A 566 -52.70 24.30 -28.48
CA LYS A 566 -53.66 23.51 -29.28
C LYS A 566 -54.02 22.17 -28.63
N THR A 567 -53.51 21.89 -27.42
CA THR A 567 -53.78 20.63 -26.71
C THR A 567 -55.01 20.75 -25.83
N ASN A 568 -55.76 19.65 -25.70
CA ASN A 568 -56.92 19.56 -24.80
C ASN A 568 -56.52 19.89 -23.35
N ALA A 569 -55.33 19.45 -22.93
CA ALA A 569 -54.77 19.75 -21.60
C ALA A 569 -54.59 21.25 -21.34
N PHE A 570 -54.23 22.04 -22.36
CA PHE A 570 -54.14 23.50 -22.22
C PHE A 570 -55.52 24.17 -22.16
N GLU A 571 -56.50 23.69 -22.92
CA GLU A 571 -57.87 24.19 -22.84
C GLU A 571 -58.50 23.87 -21.47
N GLU A 572 -58.31 22.64 -20.97
CA GLU A 572 -58.79 22.22 -19.65
C GLU A 572 -58.14 23.01 -18.51
N MET A 573 -56.80 23.14 -18.53
CA MET A 573 -56.07 24.02 -17.62
C MET A 573 -56.62 25.46 -17.65
N GLY A 574 -56.88 26.00 -18.85
CA GLY A 574 -57.39 27.36 -19.02
C GLY A 574 -58.84 27.57 -18.57
N ARG A 575 -59.65 26.51 -18.48
CA ARG A 575 -60.98 26.56 -17.86
C ARG A 575 -60.92 26.53 -16.32
N ILE A 576 -59.89 25.91 -15.74
CA ILE A 576 -59.75 25.72 -14.29
C ILE A 576 -58.96 26.88 -13.64
N ASN A 577 -57.86 27.33 -14.26
CA ASN A 577 -57.00 28.41 -13.77
C ASN A 577 -56.67 29.41 -14.89
N VAL A 578 -57.48 30.46 -14.99
CA VAL A 578 -57.34 31.53 -15.99
C VAL A 578 -56.12 32.43 -15.70
N ASP A 579 -55.76 32.63 -14.44
CA ASP A 579 -54.63 33.47 -14.05
C ASP A 579 -53.29 32.88 -14.53
N LEU A 580 -53.16 31.56 -14.51
CA LEU A 580 -52.01 30.82 -15.06
C LEU A 580 -51.88 31.02 -16.59
N VAL A 581 -53.00 31.14 -17.30
CA VAL A 581 -53.00 31.48 -18.74
C VAL A 581 -52.62 32.94 -18.96
N PHE A 582 -53.12 33.88 -18.14
CA PHE A 582 -52.69 35.28 -18.19
C PHE A 582 -51.20 35.45 -17.86
N GLU A 583 -50.65 34.64 -16.96
CA GLU A 583 -49.22 34.65 -16.63
C GLU A 583 -48.37 34.15 -17.81
N LEU A 584 -48.76 33.03 -18.44
CA LEU A 584 -48.11 32.53 -19.66
C LEU A 584 -48.18 33.55 -20.82
N LEU A 585 -49.29 34.28 -20.95
CA LEU A 585 -49.42 35.36 -21.94
C LEU A 585 -48.61 36.63 -21.60
N LYS A 586 -48.35 36.91 -20.31
CA LYS A 586 -47.49 38.02 -19.86
C LYS A 586 -45.98 37.69 -19.89
N ARG A 587 -45.63 36.40 -19.87
CA ARG A 587 -44.24 35.90 -19.97
C ARG A 587 -43.82 35.55 -21.41
N ARG A 588 -44.70 35.72 -22.40
CA ARG A 588 -44.43 35.55 -23.84
C ARG A 588 -43.90 36.86 -24.46
#